data_AF-A0A0N4UD90-F1
#
_entry.id   AF-A0A0N4UD90-F1
#
_cell.length_a   1.000
_cell.length_b   1.000
_cell.length_c   1.000
_cell.angle_alpha   90.00
_cell.angle_beta   90.00
_cell.angle_gamma   90.00
#
_symmetry.space_group_name_H-M   'P 1'
#
loop_
_entity.id
_entity.type
_entity.pdbx_description
1 polymer ?
#
loop_
_entity_poly.entity_id
_entity_poly.type
_entity_poly.pdbx_seq_one_letter_code
_entity_poly.pdbx_strand_id
1 'polypeptide(L)'
;LKKLMLMVMNGEKLSPSLMMNVIRFCLPTSDHTIKKLLLLFWEIVPKTDNDGKLLHEMILVCDAYRKDLQHPNEFIRGSTLRFLCKLREHDLLEPLMPAIRSCLEHRHSYVRRNAVLAIFTIYRNFEDLIPDAPELISNVLNNEQDASCKRNAFMMLLHVDQSRALDYLFDVMDQVTSFGDILQLIIVELIYKVSFLPLIFKIFQS
;
A
#
# COMPACT_ATOMS: atom_id res chain seq x y z
N LEU A 1 23.88 8.23 6.55
CA LEU A 1 22.60 8.09 5.81
C LEU A 1 21.97 9.43 5.43
N LYS A 2 21.60 10.32 6.37
CA LYS A 2 20.99 11.63 6.04
C LYS A 2 21.80 12.46 5.02
N LYS A 3 23.11 12.58 5.21
CA LYS A 3 24.00 13.26 4.25
C LYS A 3 23.99 12.61 2.86
N LEU A 4 23.95 11.27 2.81
CA LEU A 4 23.87 10.53 1.55
C LEU A 4 22.55 10.79 0.83
N MET A 5 21.44 10.82 1.56
CA MET A 5 20.15 11.18 0.97
C MET A 5 20.17 12.59 0.38
N LEU A 6 20.74 13.56 1.10
CA LEU A 6 20.86 14.94 0.61
C LEU A 6 21.68 15.02 -0.68
N MET A 7 22.81 14.29 -0.76
CA MET A 7 23.63 14.21 -1.96
C MET A 7 22.84 13.65 -3.15
N VAL A 8 22.13 12.53 -2.95
CA VAL A 8 21.30 11.90 -4.00
C VAL A 8 20.17 12.83 -4.45
N MET A 9 19.50 13.50 -3.51
CA MET A 9 18.45 14.48 -3.83
C MET A 9 18.97 15.69 -4.62
N ASN A 10 20.23 16.06 -4.43
CA ASN A 10 20.90 17.12 -5.20
C ASN A 10 21.40 16.63 -6.58
N GLY A 11 21.10 15.40 -6.97
CA GLY A 11 21.45 14.83 -8.28
C GLY A 11 22.80 14.11 -8.31
N GLU A 12 23.48 13.95 -7.17
CA GLU A 12 24.71 13.16 -7.13
C GLU A 12 24.41 11.67 -7.33
N LYS A 13 25.13 11.04 -8.26
CA LYS A 13 24.98 9.61 -8.54
C LYS A 13 25.52 8.78 -7.37
N LEU A 14 24.70 7.89 -6.84
CA LEU A 14 25.12 6.92 -5.85
C LEU A 14 26.03 5.86 -6.49
N SER A 15 27.26 5.72 -6.00
CA SER A 15 28.15 4.66 -6.49
C SER A 15 27.66 3.27 -6.05
N PRO A 16 27.85 2.21 -6.86
CA PRO A 16 27.48 0.85 -6.46
C PRO A 16 28.15 0.39 -5.16
N SER A 17 29.41 0.77 -4.95
CA SER A 17 30.15 0.46 -3.72
C SER A 17 29.50 1.08 -2.48
N LEU A 18 28.96 2.30 -2.59
CA LEU A 18 28.30 2.98 -1.48
C LEU A 18 26.91 2.41 -1.22
N MET A 19 26.16 2.04 -2.28
CA MET A 19 24.91 1.29 -2.13
C MET A 19 25.13 -0.02 -1.38
N MET A 20 26.15 -0.79 -1.78
CA MET A 20 26.51 -2.05 -1.13
C MET A 20 26.92 -1.85 0.33
N ASN A 21 27.59 -0.75 0.68
CA ASN A 21 27.89 -0.42 2.07
C ASN A 21 26.62 -0.14 2.89
N VAL A 22 25.63 0.57 2.32
CA VAL A 22 24.33 0.77 2.98
C VAL A 22 23.64 -0.57 3.19
N ILE A 23 23.62 -1.43 2.19
CA ILE A 23 23.03 -2.78 2.28
C ILE A 23 23.74 -3.61 3.36
N ARG A 24 25.07 -3.64 3.37
CA ARG A 24 25.83 -4.48 4.30
C ARG A 24 25.76 -4.02 5.75
N PHE A 25 25.84 -2.71 5.98
CA PHE A 25 26.04 -2.16 7.32
C PHE A 25 24.82 -1.48 7.91
N CYS A 26 23.92 -0.94 7.09
CA CYS A 26 22.72 -0.26 7.58
C CYS A 26 21.49 -1.16 7.52
N LEU A 27 21.29 -1.90 6.42
CA LEU A 27 20.10 -2.75 6.24
C LEU A 27 19.85 -3.79 7.36
N PRO A 28 20.87 -4.48 7.92
CA PRO A 28 20.65 -5.46 8.99
C PRO A 28 20.48 -4.83 10.38
N THR A 29 20.44 -3.50 10.50
CA THR A 29 20.32 -2.83 11.80
C THR A 29 19.01 -3.16 12.51
N SER A 30 19.04 -3.22 13.84
CA SER A 30 17.86 -3.30 14.70
C SER A 30 17.34 -1.91 15.12
N ASP A 31 18.07 -0.83 14.83
CA ASP A 31 17.68 0.52 15.22
C ASP A 31 16.47 0.99 14.38
N HIS A 32 15.35 1.24 15.05
CA HIS A 32 14.09 1.64 14.40
C HIS A 32 14.18 3.02 13.72
N THR A 33 15.01 3.93 14.22
CA THR A 33 15.24 5.24 13.61
C THR A 33 16.01 5.08 12.30
N ILE A 34 17.04 4.23 12.28
CA ILE A 34 17.80 3.93 11.08
C ILE A 34 16.94 3.17 10.07
N LYS A 35 16.12 2.19 10.49
CA LYS A 35 15.15 1.51 9.60
C LYS A 35 14.22 2.50 8.90
N LYS A 36 13.64 3.47 9.64
CA LYS A 36 12.80 4.52 9.02
C LYS A 36 13.58 5.37 8.01
N LEU A 37 14.82 5.75 8.33
CA LEU A 37 15.67 6.49 7.40
C LEU A 37 16.03 5.65 6.16
N LEU A 38 16.18 4.33 6.30
CA LEU A 38 16.42 3.43 5.18
C LEU A 38 15.24 3.38 4.23
N LEU A 39 14.00 3.31 4.72
CA LEU A 39 12.82 3.38 3.85
C LEU A 39 12.79 4.68 3.03
N LEU A 40 13.14 5.82 3.64
CA LEU A 40 13.23 7.10 2.92
C LEU A 40 14.39 7.14 1.92
N PHE A 41 15.53 6.53 2.27
CA PHE A 41 16.67 6.41 1.36
C PHE A 41 16.30 5.56 0.14
N TRP A 42 15.63 4.43 0.34
CA TRP A 42 15.21 3.57 -0.76
C TRP A 42 14.09 4.16 -1.61
N GLU A 43 13.37 5.17 -1.13
CA GLU A 43 12.40 5.90 -1.96
C GLU A 43 13.08 6.67 -3.09
N ILE A 44 14.22 7.30 -2.81
CA ILE A 44 14.93 8.18 -3.75
C ILE A 44 16.01 7.48 -4.58
N VAL A 45 16.47 6.30 -4.17
CA VAL A 45 17.53 5.57 -4.88
C VAL A 45 16.96 4.88 -6.12
N PRO A 46 17.56 5.04 -7.32
CA PRO A 46 17.18 4.29 -8.50
C PRO A 46 17.31 2.78 -8.27
N LYS A 47 16.30 2.02 -8.72
CA LYS A 47 16.22 0.55 -8.52
C LYS A 47 16.53 -0.22 -9.79
N THR A 48 16.63 0.46 -10.92
CA THR A 48 16.93 -0.11 -12.23
C THR A 48 18.24 0.46 -12.77
N ASP A 49 18.86 -0.28 -13.68
CA ASP A 49 19.94 0.22 -14.52
C ASP A 49 19.41 1.14 -15.64
N ASN A 50 20.30 1.56 -16.55
CA ASN A 50 19.96 2.41 -17.68
C ASN A 50 19.08 1.71 -18.73
N ASP A 51 19.02 0.38 -18.72
CA ASP A 51 18.19 -0.43 -19.62
C ASP A 51 16.81 -0.73 -18.99
N GLY A 52 16.55 -0.23 -17.78
CA GLY A 52 15.32 -0.46 -17.05
C GLY A 52 15.26 -1.80 -16.32
N LYS A 53 16.35 -2.57 -16.26
CA LYS A 53 16.40 -3.85 -15.54
C LYS A 53 16.65 -3.62 -14.07
N LEU A 54 15.99 -4.41 -13.22
CA LEU A 54 16.17 -4.33 -11.77
C LEU A 54 17.64 -4.61 -11.38
N LEU A 55 18.19 -3.74 -10.52
CA LEU A 55 19.56 -3.91 -10.01
C LEU A 55 19.66 -5.18 -9.16
N HIS A 56 20.75 -5.94 -9.31
CA HIS A 56 20.96 -7.21 -8.60
C HIS A 56 20.96 -7.03 -7.07
N GLU A 57 21.42 -5.88 -6.59
CA GLU A 57 21.40 -5.49 -5.18
C GLU A 57 19.98 -5.49 -4.59
N MET A 58 18.94 -5.29 -5.42
CA MET A 58 17.55 -5.26 -4.97
C MET A 58 17.09 -6.60 -4.43
N ILE A 59 17.77 -7.71 -4.74
CA ILE A 59 17.48 -9.03 -4.15
C ILE A 59 17.67 -8.98 -2.63
N LEU A 60 18.77 -8.38 -2.15
CA LEU A 60 19.06 -8.26 -0.72
C LEU A 60 18.09 -7.29 -0.03
N VAL A 61 17.72 -6.23 -0.74
CA VAL A 61 16.76 -5.23 -0.27
C VAL A 61 15.35 -5.84 -0.16
N CYS A 62 14.95 -6.64 -1.14
CA CYS A 62 13.70 -7.39 -1.14
C CYS A 62 13.59 -8.35 0.05
N ASP A 63 14.65 -9.12 0.32
CA ASP A 63 14.67 -10.02 1.48
C ASP A 63 14.53 -9.25 2.82
N ALA A 64 15.15 -8.08 2.92
CA ALA A 64 14.98 -7.22 4.08
C ALA A 64 13.54 -6.71 4.23
N TYR A 65 12.87 -6.29 3.15
CA TYR A 65 11.46 -5.91 3.20
C TYR A 65 10.55 -7.06 3.62
N ARG A 66 10.80 -8.26 3.08
CA ARG A 66 10.06 -9.47 3.48
C ARG A 66 10.18 -9.73 4.99
N LYS A 67 11.40 -9.63 5.53
CA LYS A 67 11.65 -9.74 6.98
C LYS A 67 10.94 -8.64 7.78
N ASP A 68 10.95 -7.40 7.30
CA ASP A 68 10.29 -6.28 7.95
C ASP A 68 8.76 -6.40 7.95
N LEU A 69 8.16 -6.97 6.88
CA LEU A 69 6.73 -7.30 6.82
C LEU A 69 6.32 -8.40 7.82
N GLN A 70 7.27 -9.23 8.25
CA GLN A 70 7.07 -10.30 9.23
C GLN A 70 7.57 -9.91 10.63
N HIS A 71 8.06 -8.67 10.81
CA HIS A 71 8.66 -8.22 12.06
C HIS A 71 7.65 -8.20 13.23
N PRO A 72 8.03 -8.56 14.47
CA PRO A 72 7.08 -8.56 15.60
C PRO A 72 6.49 -7.17 15.92
N ASN A 73 7.23 -6.10 15.61
CA ASN A 73 6.78 -4.72 15.79
C ASN A 73 5.84 -4.27 14.64
N GLU A 74 4.61 -3.92 14.99
CA GLU A 74 3.56 -3.47 14.10
C GLU A 74 3.89 -2.17 13.35
N PHE A 75 4.67 -1.27 13.97
CA PHE A 75 5.07 -0.01 13.35
C PHE A 75 6.09 -0.22 12.24
N ILE A 76 6.97 -1.21 12.38
CA ILE A 76 7.89 -1.61 11.30
C ILE A 76 7.08 -2.12 10.12
N ARG A 77 6.23 -3.15 10.33
CA ARG A 77 5.35 -3.68 9.29
C ARG A 77 4.57 -2.60 8.56
N GLY A 78 3.86 -1.74 9.30
CA GLY A 78 3.06 -0.68 8.69
C GLY A 78 3.88 0.43 8.02
N SER A 79 5.09 0.73 8.50
CA SER A 79 5.98 1.66 7.78
C SER A 79 6.49 1.06 6.47
N THR A 80 6.83 -0.23 6.46
CA THR A 80 7.22 -0.96 5.25
C THR A 80 6.06 -1.02 4.26
N LEU A 81 4.85 -1.40 4.70
CA LEU A 81 3.66 -1.41 3.83
C LEU A 81 3.39 -0.05 3.16
N ARG A 82 3.52 1.06 3.90
CA ARG A 82 3.40 2.42 3.32
C ARG A 82 4.49 2.73 2.32
N PHE A 83 5.70 2.25 2.56
CA PHE A 83 6.81 2.40 1.62
C PHE A 83 6.55 1.62 0.33
N LEU A 84 6.00 0.40 0.41
CA LEU A 84 5.68 -0.42 -0.77
C LEU A 84 4.66 0.25 -1.70
N CYS A 85 3.75 1.08 -1.18
CA CYS A 85 2.86 1.91 -2.00
C CYS A 85 3.59 2.87 -2.96
N LYS A 86 4.89 3.12 -2.75
CA LYS A 86 5.69 4.04 -3.56
C LYS A 86 6.57 3.32 -4.60
N LEU A 87 6.67 2.00 -4.53
CA LEU A 87 7.46 1.20 -5.46
C LEU A 87 6.74 1.09 -6.81
N ARG A 88 7.53 1.02 -7.88
CA ARG A 88 7.04 0.90 -9.26
C ARG A 88 7.65 -0.29 -10.00
N GLU A 89 8.46 -1.07 -9.31
CA GLU A 89 9.19 -2.20 -9.87
C GLU A 89 8.41 -3.48 -9.58
N HIS A 90 7.76 -4.02 -10.61
CA HIS A 90 6.96 -5.24 -10.54
C HIS A 90 7.76 -6.40 -9.93
N ASP A 91 8.93 -6.70 -10.49
CA ASP A 91 9.86 -7.76 -10.05
C ASP A 91 10.27 -7.64 -8.57
N LEU A 92 10.21 -6.43 -7.99
CA LEU A 92 10.53 -6.20 -6.59
C LEU A 92 9.34 -6.47 -5.66
N LEU A 93 8.11 -6.25 -6.16
CA LEU A 93 6.86 -6.42 -5.43
C LEU A 93 6.35 -7.86 -5.46
N GLU A 94 6.49 -8.56 -6.58
CA GLU A 94 6.06 -9.95 -6.77
C GLU A 94 6.47 -10.87 -5.60
N PRO A 95 7.76 -10.97 -5.22
CA PRO A 95 8.20 -11.84 -4.12
C PRO A 95 7.66 -11.42 -2.73
N LEU A 96 7.14 -10.20 -2.57
CA LEU A 96 6.62 -9.68 -1.31
C LEU A 96 5.13 -9.97 -1.12
N MET A 97 4.42 -10.35 -2.18
CA MET A 97 2.96 -10.53 -2.16
C MET A 97 2.46 -11.48 -1.06
N PRO A 98 3.08 -12.65 -0.81
CA PRO A 98 2.63 -13.52 0.29
C PRO A 98 2.73 -12.84 1.67
N ALA A 99 3.80 -12.09 1.91
CA ALA A 99 3.99 -11.37 3.18
C ALA A 99 3.02 -10.19 3.32
N ILE A 100 2.74 -9.46 2.24
CA ILE A 100 1.73 -8.40 2.22
C ILE A 100 0.34 -8.97 2.52
N ARG A 101 -0.07 -10.07 1.88
CA ARG A 101 -1.37 -10.72 2.13
C ARG A 101 -1.52 -11.14 3.59
N SER A 102 -0.48 -11.75 4.17
CA SER A 102 -0.49 -12.15 5.60
C SER A 102 -0.71 -10.98 6.56
N CYS A 103 -0.39 -9.74 6.16
CA CYS A 103 -0.61 -8.55 6.97
C CYS A 103 -2.09 -8.15 7.08
N LEU A 104 -2.98 -8.66 6.23
CA LEU A 104 -4.43 -8.44 6.34
C LEU A 104 -5.04 -9.13 7.55
N GLU A 105 -4.44 -10.22 8.03
CA GLU A 105 -4.93 -11.01 9.17
C GLU A 105 -4.21 -10.62 10.48
N HIS A 106 -3.36 -9.59 10.44
CA HIS A 106 -2.56 -9.22 11.59
C HIS A 106 -3.43 -8.69 12.74
N ARG A 107 -3.09 -9.03 13.99
CA ARG A 107 -3.88 -8.66 15.18
C ARG A 107 -4.10 -7.14 15.35
N HIS A 108 -3.13 -6.32 14.95
CA HIS A 108 -3.20 -4.86 15.06
C HIS A 108 -3.81 -4.22 13.82
N SER A 109 -4.87 -3.43 13.99
CA SER A 109 -5.56 -2.71 12.90
C SER A 109 -4.63 -1.73 12.16
N TYR A 110 -3.61 -1.19 12.83
CA TYR A 110 -2.56 -0.39 12.21
C TYR A 110 -1.87 -1.12 11.04
N VAL A 111 -1.63 -2.42 11.17
CA VAL A 111 -1.00 -3.20 10.10
C VAL A 111 -2.01 -3.48 9.00
N ARG A 112 -3.21 -3.96 9.36
CA ARG A 112 -4.28 -4.28 8.40
C ARG A 112 -4.65 -3.10 7.53
N ARG A 113 -4.88 -1.90 8.09
CA ARG A 113 -5.22 -0.70 7.32
C ARG A 113 -4.15 -0.30 6.30
N ASN A 114 -2.87 -0.52 6.64
CA ASN A 114 -1.76 -0.24 5.72
C ASN A 114 -1.60 -1.37 4.69
N ALA A 115 -1.95 -2.61 5.04
CA ALA A 115 -1.96 -3.73 4.10
C ALA A 115 -3.04 -3.55 3.04
N VAL A 116 -4.25 -3.13 3.42
CA VAL A 116 -5.31 -2.76 2.48
C VAL A 116 -4.85 -1.64 1.54
N LEU A 117 -4.20 -0.60 2.07
CA LEU A 117 -3.67 0.50 1.25
C LEU A 117 -2.57 0.02 0.27
N ALA A 118 -1.67 -0.85 0.72
CA ALA A 118 -0.63 -1.45 -0.11
C ALA A 118 -1.24 -2.31 -1.23
N ILE A 119 -2.18 -3.20 -0.90
CA ILE A 119 -2.88 -4.04 -1.88
C ILE A 119 -3.63 -3.18 -2.89
N PHE A 120 -4.35 -2.14 -2.44
CA PHE A 120 -5.03 -1.23 -3.35
C PHE A 120 -4.07 -0.57 -4.35
N THR A 121 -2.93 -0.10 -3.86
CA THR A 121 -1.93 0.57 -4.69
C THR A 121 -1.26 -0.41 -5.67
N ILE A 122 -0.94 -1.61 -5.20
CA ILE A 122 -0.33 -2.65 -6.03
C ILE A 122 -1.31 -3.10 -7.11
N TYR A 123 -2.56 -3.44 -6.76
CA TYR A 123 -3.58 -3.86 -7.71
C TYR A 123 -3.81 -2.84 -8.83
N ARG A 124 -3.85 -1.54 -8.49
CA ARG A 124 -4.02 -0.48 -9.49
C ARG A 124 -2.88 -0.35 -10.49
N ASN A 125 -1.66 -0.76 -10.11
CA ASN A 125 -0.47 -0.65 -10.95
C ASN A 125 -0.11 -1.99 -11.63
N PHE A 126 -0.38 -3.11 -10.95
CA PHE A 126 0.03 -4.47 -11.29
C PHE A 126 -1.08 -5.45 -10.87
N GLU A 127 -2.19 -5.43 -11.62
CA GLU A 127 -3.36 -6.28 -11.35
C GLU A 127 -3.01 -7.78 -11.30
N ASP A 128 -2.07 -8.20 -12.15
CA ASP A 128 -1.58 -9.57 -12.27
C ASP A 128 -0.91 -10.11 -11.00
N LEU A 129 -0.38 -9.25 -10.13
CA LEU A 129 0.23 -9.67 -8.86
C LEU A 129 -0.80 -10.11 -7.81
N ILE A 130 -2.06 -9.67 -7.93
CA ILE A 130 -3.13 -9.98 -7.00
C ILE A 130 -4.51 -9.89 -7.67
N PRO A 131 -4.81 -10.74 -8.66
CA PRO A 131 -6.05 -10.65 -9.43
C PRO A 131 -7.32 -10.83 -8.57
N ASP A 132 -7.20 -11.53 -7.44
CA ASP A 132 -8.26 -11.77 -6.46
C ASP A 132 -8.42 -10.62 -5.42
N ALA A 133 -7.73 -9.49 -5.59
CA ALA A 133 -7.77 -8.39 -4.60
C ALA A 133 -9.19 -7.90 -4.26
N PRO A 134 -10.12 -7.71 -5.22
CA PRO A 134 -11.47 -7.25 -4.92
C PRO A 134 -12.24 -8.21 -4.00
N GLU A 135 -12.12 -9.53 -4.24
CA GLU A 135 -12.75 -10.54 -3.40
C GLU A 135 -12.12 -10.58 -2.00
N LEU A 136 -10.79 -10.59 -1.94
CA LEU A 136 -10.04 -10.59 -0.68
C LEU A 136 -10.39 -9.39 0.20
N ILE A 137 -10.49 -8.20 -0.38
CA ILE A 137 -10.77 -6.96 0.36
C ILE A 137 -12.25 -6.83 0.72
N SER A 138 -13.17 -7.41 -0.06
CA SER A 138 -14.57 -7.57 0.35
C SER A 138 -14.68 -8.43 1.62
N ASN A 139 -13.96 -9.55 1.68
CA ASN A 139 -13.92 -10.39 2.88
C ASN A 139 -13.33 -9.64 4.09
N VAL A 140 -12.28 -8.84 3.90
CA VAL A 140 -11.73 -7.99 4.96
C VAL A 140 -12.77 -6.96 5.42
N LEU A 141 -13.45 -6.28 4.49
CA LEU A 141 -14.44 -5.25 4.81
C LEU A 141 -15.58 -5.80 5.67
N ASN A 142 -16.10 -6.98 5.34
CA ASN A 142 -17.19 -7.63 6.06
C ASN A 142 -16.82 -8.04 7.50
N ASN A 143 -15.56 -8.37 7.75
CA ASN A 143 -15.11 -8.89 9.05
C ASN A 143 -14.42 -7.83 9.93
N GLU A 144 -14.04 -6.69 9.36
CA GLU A 144 -13.25 -5.67 10.05
C GLU A 144 -14.09 -4.81 11.01
N GLN A 145 -13.48 -4.48 12.15
CA GLN A 145 -14.10 -3.65 13.19
C GLN A 145 -13.48 -2.25 13.25
N ASP A 146 -12.22 -2.10 12.89
CA ASP A 146 -11.53 -0.80 12.88
C ASP A 146 -12.07 0.10 11.77
N ALA A 147 -12.58 1.28 12.15
CA ALA A 147 -13.17 2.24 11.22
C ALA A 147 -12.20 2.72 10.13
N SER A 148 -10.91 2.89 10.44
CA SER A 148 -9.92 3.33 9.45
C SER A 148 -9.59 2.23 8.45
N CYS A 149 -9.57 0.98 8.88
CA CYS A 149 -9.36 -0.16 8.01
C CYS A 149 -10.58 -0.40 7.11
N LYS A 150 -11.80 -0.37 7.66
CA LYS A 150 -13.05 -0.41 6.88
C LYS A 150 -13.10 0.68 5.82
N ARG A 151 -12.77 1.91 6.20
CA ARG A 151 -12.70 3.06 5.28
C ARG A 151 -11.75 2.79 4.11
N ASN A 152 -10.56 2.25 4.36
CA ASN A 152 -9.61 1.91 3.29
C ASN A 152 -10.12 0.77 2.40
N ALA A 153 -10.74 -0.26 2.98
CA ALA A 153 -11.25 -1.41 2.24
C ALA A 153 -12.42 -1.02 1.34
N PHE A 154 -13.38 -0.27 1.89
CA PHE A 154 -14.49 0.31 1.13
C PHE A 154 -14.00 1.24 0.01
N MET A 155 -13.04 2.12 0.31
CA MET A 155 -12.45 3.01 -0.69
C MET A 155 -11.80 2.25 -1.85
N MET A 156 -11.11 1.14 -1.56
CA MET A 156 -10.54 0.30 -2.60
C MET A 156 -11.65 -0.29 -3.48
N LEU A 157 -12.64 -0.96 -2.89
CA LEU A 157 -13.74 -1.56 -3.66
C LEU A 157 -14.47 -0.52 -4.50
N LEU A 158 -14.72 0.67 -3.96
CA LEU A 158 -15.32 1.78 -4.70
C LEU A 158 -14.56 2.14 -5.99
N HIS A 159 -13.24 1.95 -6.01
CA HIS A 159 -12.40 2.26 -7.18
C HIS A 159 -12.20 1.08 -8.14
N VAL A 160 -12.21 -0.16 -7.63
CA VAL A 160 -11.83 -1.34 -8.41
C VAL A 160 -12.97 -2.32 -8.69
N ASP A 161 -14.02 -2.31 -7.87
CA ASP A 161 -15.22 -3.14 -7.99
C ASP A 161 -16.41 -2.45 -7.31
N GLN A 162 -17.01 -1.51 -8.04
CA GLN A 162 -18.14 -0.71 -7.55
C GLN A 162 -19.36 -1.56 -7.19
N SER A 163 -19.57 -2.69 -7.87
CA SER A 163 -20.70 -3.59 -7.58
C SER A 163 -20.57 -4.10 -6.15
N ARG A 164 -19.41 -4.67 -5.77
CA ARG A 164 -19.20 -5.17 -4.40
C ARG A 164 -19.26 -4.08 -3.35
N ALA A 165 -18.81 -2.87 -3.68
CA ALA A 165 -18.93 -1.73 -2.76
C ALA A 165 -20.40 -1.37 -2.50
N LEU A 166 -21.23 -1.37 -3.55
CA LEU A 166 -22.67 -1.12 -3.43
C LEU A 166 -23.38 -2.24 -2.67
N ASP A 167 -23.07 -3.52 -2.97
CA ASP A 167 -23.63 -4.67 -2.27
C ASP A 167 -23.38 -4.58 -0.76
N TYR A 168 -22.13 -4.29 -0.36
CA TYR A 168 -21.80 -4.03 1.05
C TYR A 168 -22.60 -2.89 1.65
N LEU A 169 -22.75 -1.77 0.92
CA LEU A 169 -23.49 -0.61 1.42
C LEU A 169 -24.98 -0.93 1.60
N PHE A 170 -25.58 -1.72 0.70
CA PHE A 170 -26.97 -2.15 0.84
C PHE A 170 -27.18 -2.99 2.11
N ASP A 171 -26.26 -3.91 2.40
CA ASP A 171 -26.34 -4.78 3.58
C ASP A 171 -26.26 -4.00 4.91
N VAL A 172 -25.56 -2.86 4.91
CA VAL A 172 -25.32 -2.07 6.13
C VAL A 172 -26.00 -0.69 6.14
N MET A 173 -26.90 -0.42 5.20
CA MET A 173 -27.48 0.90 4.96
C MET A 173 -28.12 1.52 6.21
N ASP A 174 -28.88 0.72 6.96
CA ASP A 174 -29.57 1.16 8.18
C ASP A 174 -28.61 1.50 9.33
N GLN A 175 -27.34 1.05 9.24
CA GLN A 175 -26.32 1.24 10.27
C GLN A 175 -25.37 2.39 9.96
N VAL A 176 -25.46 3.02 8.78
CA VAL A 176 -24.49 4.03 8.31
C VAL A 176 -24.32 5.18 9.30
N THR A 177 -25.40 5.63 9.95
CA THR A 177 -25.37 6.71 10.96
C THR A 177 -24.55 6.37 12.21
N SER A 178 -24.30 5.08 12.46
CA SER A 178 -23.48 4.60 13.58
C SER A 178 -21.99 4.45 13.23
N PHE A 179 -21.61 4.56 11.95
CA PHE A 179 -20.23 4.44 11.51
C PHE A 179 -19.40 5.66 11.90
N GLY A 180 -18.09 5.49 11.98
CA GLY A 180 -17.18 6.63 12.20
C GLY A 180 -17.19 7.60 11.02
N ASP A 181 -17.00 8.89 11.31
CA ASP A 181 -17.12 10.03 10.37
C ASP A 181 -16.36 9.81 9.05
N ILE A 182 -15.17 9.23 9.11
CA ILE A 182 -14.32 9.00 7.93
C ILE A 182 -14.94 8.00 6.93
N LEU A 183 -15.72 7.03 7.42
CA LEU A 183 -16.41 6.05 6.57
C LEU A 183 -17.71 6.67 6.05
N GLN A 184 -18.45 7.37 6.91
CA GLN A 184 -19.65 8.12 6.52
C GLN A 184 -19.36 9.10 5.38
N LEU A 185 -18.25 9.86 5.47
CA LEU A 185 -17.86 10.82 4.44
C LEU A 185 -17.68 10.17 3.06
N ILE A 186 -17.05 8.99 2.99
CA ILE A 186 -16.85 8.28 1.72
C ILE A 186 -18.17 7.72 1.20
N ILE A 187 -19.04 7.20 2.09
CA ILE A 187 -20.37 6.72 1.71
C ILE A 187 -21.20 7.86 1.13
N VAL A 188 -21.18 9.03 1.78
CA VAL A 188 -21.85 10.24 1.28
C VAL A 188 -21.29 10.64 -0.08
N GLU A 189 -19.97 10.69 -0.26
CA GLU A 189 -19.33 10.98 -1.55
C GLU A 189 -19.80 10.01 -2.65
N LEU A 190 -19.91 8.71 -2.35
CA LEU A 190 -20.46 7.72 -3.26
C LEU A 190 -21.93 7.99 -3.60
N ILE A 191 -22.79 8.23 -2.60
CA ILE A 191 -24.21 8.53 -2.81
C ILE A 191 -24.35 9.76 -3.71
N TYR A 192 -23.56 10.81 -3.49
CA TYR A 192 -23.53 11.98 -4.38
C TYR A 192 -23.13 11.59 -5.80
N LYS A 193 -22.04 10.84 -6.02
CA LYS A 193 -21.62 10.42 -7.36
C LYS A 193 -22.71 9.59 -8.07
N VAL A 194 -23.31 8.62 -7.37
CA VAL A 194 -24.37 7.75 -7.93
C VAL A 194 -25.67 8.52 -8.18
N SER A 195 -26.07 9.45 -7.31
CA SER A 195 -27.30 10.23 -7.49
C SER A 195 -27.20 11.23 -8.66
N PHE A 196 -25.99 11.73 -8.94
CA PHE A 196 -25.76 12.65 -10.05
C PHE A 196 -25.45 11.95 -11.38
N LEU A 197 -25.01 10.68 -11.37
CA LEU A 197 -24.78 9.88 -12.58
C LEU A 197 -26.02 9.84 -13.52
N PRO A 198 -27.25 9.57 -13.03
CA PRO A 198 -28.46 9.64 -13.85
C PRO A 198 -28.72 11.03 -14.44
N LEU A 199 -28.34 12.10 -13.73
CA LEU A 199 -28.51 13.49 -14.18
C LEU A 199 -27.50 13.84 -15.29
N ILE A 200 -26.25 13.38 -15.15
CA ILE A 200 -25.20 13.53 -16.16
C ILE A 200 -25.54 12.74 -17.42
N PHE A 201 -26.00 11.48 -17.29
CA PHE A 201 -26.46 10.70 -18.43
C PHE A 201 -27.62 11.37 -19.18
N LYS A 202 -28.55 12.03 -18.48
CA LYS A 202 -29.63 12.82 -19.12
C LYS A 202 -29.12 14.08 -19.83
N ILE A 203 -28.08 14.74 -19.32
CA ILE A 203 -27.51 15.96 -19.91
C ILE A 203 -26.66 15.65 -21.15
N PHE A 204 -25.98 14.50 -21.21
CA PHE A 204 -25.16 14.09 -22.36
C PHE A 204 -25.93 13.32 -23.44
N GLN A 205 -27.22 13.01 -23.21
CA GLN A 205 -28.12 12.42 -24.21
C GLN A 205 -29.14 13.43 -24.78
N SER A 206 -29.05 14.70 -24.40
CA SER A 206 -29.84 15.83 -24.93
C SER A 206 -28.97 16.76 -25.75
#